data_AF-A0ABD1JEA2-F1
#
_entry.id   AF-A0ABD1JEA2-F1
#
_cell.length_a   1.000
_cell.length_b   1.000
_cell.length_c   1.000
_cell.angle_alpha   90.00
_cell.angle_beta   90.00
_cell.angle_gamma   90.00
#
_symmetry.space_group_name_H-M   'P 1'
#
loop_
_entity.id
_entity.type
_entity.pdbx_description
1 polymer ?
#
loop_
_entity_poly.entity_id
_entity_poly.type
_entity_poly.pdbx_seq_one_letter_code
_entity_poly.pdbx_strand_id
1 'polypeptide(L)'
;MVSGHSFLPCDRSFATLEKRRKVTTLYTPSDVVDMTLGARQQQPFNVLEMKCQDFRQLPDTTLRRSHCLYEGWKTWLVTKPRKNGPPPVPSFATSYAQAYEDPLPIKKEKHRDLMTMLMYMPAEAQAFYEALECEE
;
A
#
# COMPACT_ATOMS: atom_id res chain seq x y z
N MET A 1 -5.63 -18.53 14.46
CA MET A 1 -5.41 -18.02 13.08
C MET A 1 -6.13 -16.69 12.98
N VAL A 2 -5.41 -15.57 13.16
CA VAL A 2 -6.01 -14.23 13.03
C VAL A 2 -6.04 -13.92 11.54
N SER A 3 -7.21 -13.60 10.98
CA SER A 3 -7.35 -13.28 9.55
C SER A 3 -6.60 -11.98 9.24
N GLY A 4 -5.34 -12.11 8.85
CA GLY A 4 -4.46 -11.03 8.44
C GLY A 4 -4.83 -10.55 7.05
N HIS A 5 -5.93 -9.81 6.96
CA HIS A 5 -6.22 -8.77 5.98
C HIS A 5 -7.54 -8.17 6.44
N SER A 6 -7.48 -7.04 7.13
CA SER A 6 -8.65 -6.24 7.45
C SER A 6 -9.34 -5.91 6.12
N PHE A 7 -10.41 -6.63 5.83
CA PHE A 7 -11.29 -6.48 4.67
C PHE A 7 -11.52 -5.00 4.42
N LEU A 8 -10.80 -4.40 3.45
CA LEU A 8 -10.93 -2.98 3.24
C LEU A 8 -12.32 -2.74 2.62
N PRO A 9 -13.03 -1.66 3.00
CA PRO A 9 -14.33 -1.35 2.40
C PRO A 9 -14.29 -1.27 0.86
N CYS A 10 -13.13 -0.94 0.29
CA CYS A 10 -12.89 -0.98 -1.15
C CYS A 10 -12.95 -2.40 -1.73
N ASP A 11 -12.41 -3.40 -1.03
CA ASP A 11 -12.36 -4.79 -1.51
C ASP A 11 -13.76 -5.34 -1.76
N ARG A 12 -14.71 -5.01 -0.86
CA ARG A 12 -16.12 -5.39 -1.00
C ARG A 12 -16.78 -4.76 -2.22
N SER A 13 -16.43 -3.51 -2.50
CA SER A 13 -16.94 -2.75 -3.65
C SER A 13 -16.42 -3.34 -4.96
N PHE A 14 -15.11 -3.62 -5.03
CA PHE A 14 -14.48 -4.28 -6.18
C PHE A 14 -15.02 -5.68 -6.42
N ALA A 15 -15.20 -6.48 -5.37
CA ALA A 15 -15.77 -7.82 -5.49
C ALA A 15 -17.18 -7.81 -6.12
N THR A 16 -17.97 -6.76 -5.85
CA THR A 16 -19.32 -6.63 -6.43
C THR A 16 -19.27 -6.24 -7.90
N LEU A 17 -18.40 -5.28 -8.26
CA LEU A 17 -18.18 -4.90 -9.66
C LEU A 17 -17.65 -6.07 -10.49
N GLU A 18 -16.71 -6.86 -9.94
CA GLU A 18 -16.15 -8.02 -10.62
C GLU A 18 -17.20 -9.10 -10.89
N LYS A 19 -18.09 -9.36 -9.93
CA LYS A 19 -19.22 -10.28 -10.12
C LYS A 19 -20.16 -9.80 -11.22
N ARG A 20 -20.47 -8.50 -11.27
CA ARG A 20 -21.34 -7.93 -12.30
C ARG A 20 -20.68 -7.98 -13.68
N ARG A 21 -19.38 -7.68 -13.75
CA ARG A 21 -18.58 -7.77 -14.99
C ARG A 21 -18.62 -9.18 -15.61
N LYS A 22 -18.55 -10.24 -14.80
CA LYS A 22 -18.59 -11.63 -15.31
C LYS A 22 -19.86 -11.99 -16.08
N VAL A 23 -20.95 -11.27 -15.86
CA VAL A 23 -22.25 -11.49 -16.52
C VAL A 23 -22.64 -10.36 -17.47
N THR A 24 -21.75 -9.38 -17.71
CA THR A 24 -22.03 -8.20 -18.55
C THR A 24 -20.98 -8.11 -19.65
N THR A 25 -21.43 -7.91 -20.89
CA THR A 25 -20.53 -7.67 -22.02
C THR A 25 -20.33 -6.16 -22.19
N LEU A 26 -19.07 -5.73 -22.33
CA LEU A 26 -18.69 -4.32 -22.39
C LEU A 26 -18.01 -4.05 -23.74
N TYR A 27 -18.56 -3.13 -24.53
CA TYR A 27 -18.01 -2.70 -25.83
C TYR A 27 -17.69 -1.20 -25.85
N THR A 28 -18.47 -0.39 -25.13
CA THR A 28 -18.33 1.06 -25.08
C THR A 28 -18.08 1.55 -23.65
N PRO A 29 -17.51 2.76 -23.48
CA PRO A 29 -17.39 3.38 -22.15
C PRO A 29 -18.73 3.54 -21.45
N SER A 30 -19.81 3.79 -22.19
CA SER A 30 -21.17 3.87 -21.65
C SER A 30 -21.62 2.55 -21.02
N ASP A 31 -21.26 1.41 -21.61
CA ASP A 31 -21.57 0.09 -21.04
C ASP A 31 -20.92 -0.11 -19.66
N VAL A 32 -19.74 0.49 -19.45
CA VAL A 32 -19.05 0.46 -18.15
C VAL A 32 -19.81 1.29 -17.12
N VAL A 33 -20.34 2.45 -17.53
CA VAL A 33 -21.19 3.29 -16.67
C VAL A 33 -22.44 2.51 -16.27
N ASP A 34 -23.13 1.92 -17.23
CA ASP A 34 -24.36 1.15 -17.00
C ASP A 34 -24.12 -0.08 -16.14
N MET A 35 -23.03 -0.81 -16.39
CA MET A 35 -22.60 -1.95 -15.57
C MET A 35 -22.34 -1.51 -14.12
N THR A 36 -21.67 -0.38 -13.93
CA THR A 36 -21.31 0.14 -12.61
C THR A 36 -22.54 0.62 -11.84
N LEU A 37 -23.45 1.35 -12.48
CA LEU A 37 -24.74 1.77 -11.90
C LEU A 37 -25.61 0.56 -11.53
N GLY A 38 -25.62 -0.49 -12.39
CA GLY A 38 -26.39 -1.71 -12.19
C GLY A 38 -25.74 -2.75 -11.27
N ALA A 39 -24.54 -2.50 -10.74
CA ALA A 39 -23.81 -3.49 -9.94
C ALA A 39 -24.38 -3.69 -8.53
N ARG A 40 -25.07 -2.68 -7.97
CA ARG A 40 -25.66 -2.72 -6.62
C ARG A 40 -27.05 -2.13 -6.60
N GLN A 41 -28.01 -2.91 -6.11
CA GLN A 41 -29.40 -2.46 -5.90
C GLN A 41 -29.52 -1.52 -4.68
N GLN A 42 -28.76 -1.80 -3.62
CA GLN A 42 -28.72 -0.97 -2.41
C GLN A 42 -27.43 -0.15 -2.38
N GLN A 43 -27.60 1.17 -2.33
CA GLN A 43 -26.54 2.17 -2.50
C GLN A 43 -25.78 1.97 -3.82
N PRO A 44 -26.38 2.39 -4.96
CA PRO A 44 -25.71 2.40 -6.25
C PRO A 44 -24.42 3.22 -6.20
N PHE A 45 -23.46 2.86 -7.04
CA PHE A 45 -22.23 3.63 -7.16
C PHE A 45 -22.51 4.98 -7.82
N ASN A 46 -21.78 6.02 -7.39
CA ASN A 46 -21.76 7.28 -8.10
C ASN A 46 -20.70 7.20 -9.21
N VAL A 47 -21.13 7.32 -10.47
CA VAL A 47 -20.23 7.29 -11.63
C VAL A 47 -20.07 8.72 -12.13
N LEU A 48 -18.83 9.23 -12.06
CA LEU A 48 -18.47 10.53 -12.59
C LEU A 48 -17.70 10.32 -13.89
N GLU A 49 -18.29 10.71 -15.02
CA GLU A 49 -17.59 10.75 -16.29
C GLU A 49 -16.60 11.92 -16.28
N MET A 50 -15.32 11.63 -16.48
CA MET A 50 -14.27 12.64 -16.53
C MET A 50 -13.83 12.85 -17.98
N LYS A 51 -13.82 14.10 -18.44
CA LYS A 51 -13.29 14.51 -19.74
C LYS A 51 -11.81 14.87 -19.60
N CYS A 52 -11.08 14.92 -20.72
CA CYS A 52 -9.67 15.35 -20.72
C CYS A 52 -9.44 16.71 -20.04
N GLN A 53 -10.45 17.58 -20.01
CA GLN A 53 -10.40 18.90 -19.37
C GLN A 53 -10.44 18.82 -17.82
N ASP A 54 -11.00 17.74 -17.26
CA ASP A 54 -11.09 17.53 -15.81
C ASP A 54 -9.76 17.05 -15.21
N PHE A 55 -8.84 16.59 -16.07
CA PHE A 55 -7.49 16.20 -15.66
C PHE A 55 -6.56 17.40 -15.77
N ARG A 56 -5.70 17.59 -14.76
CA ARG A 56 -4.59 18.56 -14.88
C ARG A 56 -3.73 18.16 -16.07
N GLN A 57 -3.66 19.03 -17.08
CA GLN A 57 -2.67 18.91 -18.15
C GLN A 57 -1.30 19.13 -17.52
N LEU A 58 -0.63 18.02 -17.22
CA LEU A 58 0.73 18.00 -16.74
C LEU A 58 1.63 18.29 -17.96
N PRO A 59 2.40 19.39 -18.01
CA PRO A 59 3.34 19.60 -19.11
C PRO A 59 4.35 18.44 -19.14
N ASP A 60 4.83 18.05 -20.32
CA ASP A 60 5.73 16.89 -20.51
C ASP A 60 6.95 16.88 -19.57
N THR A 61 7.38 18.06 -19.11
CA THR A 61 8.45 18.25 -18.12
C THR A 61 8.12 17.74 -16.72
N THR A 62 6.88 17.34 -16.46
CA THR A 62 6.40 16.76 -15.19
C THR A 62 6.17 15.25 -15.27
N LEU A 63 6.63 14.60 -16.35
CA LEU A 63 6.80 13.14 -16.37
C LEU A 63 7.61 12.75 -15.13
N ARG A 64 6.90 12.15 -14.16
CA ARG A 64 7.35 11.82 -12.80
C ARG A 64 8.87 11.72 -12.66
N ARG A 65 9.53 12.79 -12.21
CA ARG A 65 10.50 12.58 -11.13
C ARG A 65 9.65 12.02 -10.01
N SER A 66 9.89 10.76 -9.64
CA SER A 66 9.24 10.20 -8.47
C SER A 66 9.36 11.24 -7.33
N HIS A 67 8.23 11.64 -6.74
CA HIS A 67 8.26 12.44 -5.51
C HIS A 67 8.83 11.64 -4.32
N CYS A 68 9.33 10.42 -4.55
CA CYS A 68 10.29 9.77 -3.68
C CYS A 68 11.64 10.48 -3.77
N LEU A 69 11.69 11.71 -3.25
CA LEU A 69 12.86 12.15 -2.52
C LEU A 69 12.85 11.25 -1.28
N TYR A 70 13.76 10.27 -1.20
CA TYR A 70 13.88 9.37 -0.04
C TYR A 70 14.22 10.19 1.24
N GLU A 71 13.25 10.92 1.79
CA GLU A 71 13.13 11.02 3.23
C GLU A 71 12.46 9.72 3.69
N GLY A 72 13.07 9.06 4.67
CA GLY A 72 12.66 7.73 5.12
C GLY A 72 11.16 7.58 5.43
N TRP A 73 10.70 6.33 5.46
CA TRP A 73 9.32 5.95 5.76
C TRP A 73 8.80 6.67 7.02
N LYS A 74 7.78 7.53 6.86
CA LYS A 74 7.12 8.22 7.98
C LYS A 74 5.98 7.35 8.51
N THR A 75 6.15 6.75 9.68
CA THR A 75 5.17 5.89 10.33
C THR A 75 4.19 6.71 11.18
N TRP A 76 2.89 6.43 11.08
CA TRP A 76 1.84 7.17 11.79
C TRP A 76 1.35 6.37 13.01
N LEU A 77 1.49 6.93 14.20
CA LEU A 77 0.79 6.44 15.38
C LEU A 77 -0.57 7.14 15.48
N VAL A 78 -1.64 6.43 15.14
CA VAL A 78 -3.01 6.94 15.25
C VAL A 78 -3.46 6.86 16.71
N THR A 79 -3.14 7.88 17.51
CA THR A 79 -3.80 8.07 18.81
C THR A 79 -5.16 8.73 18.60
N LYS A 80 -6.21 8.21 19.25
CA LYS A 80 -7.57 8.78 19.16
C LYS A 80 -7.55 10.26 19.58
N PRO A 81 -8.10 11.19 18.77
CA PRO A 81 -8.12 12.61 19.15
C PRO A 81 -9.03 12.85 20.37
N ARG A 82 -8.63 13.77 21.26
CA ARG A 82 -9.51 14.33 22.29
C ARG A 82 -10.51 15.28 21.64
N LYS A 83 -11.79 15.25 22.08
CA LYS A 83 -12.85 16.14 21.59
C LYS A 83 -12.42 17.60 21.79
N ASN A 84 -12.41 18.38 20.71
CA ASN A 84 -12.28 19.85 20.65
C ASN A 84 -10.91 20.47 20.98
N GLY A 85 -9.81 19.74 20.88
CA GLY A 85 -8.44 20.31 20.95
C GLY A 85 -7.73 20.32 19.59
N PRO A 86 -6.77 21.24 19.35
CA PRO A 86 -5.84 21.08 18.23
C PRO A 86 -5.10 19.73 18.37
N PRO A 87 -4.79 19.05 17.25
CA PRO A 87 -4.11 17.76 17.29
C PRO A 87 -2.78 17.92 18.06
N PRO A 88 -2.43 16.99 18.96
CA PRO A 88 -1.16 17.04 19.65
C PRO A 88 -0.03 17.00 18.61
N VAL A 89 1.00 17.83 18.82
CA VAL A 89 2.21 17.79 18.01
C VAL A 89 2.77 16.37 18.12
N PRO A 90 3.02 15.67 17.01
CA PRO A 90 3.49 14.29 17.06
C PRO A 90 4.84 14.25 17.77
N SER A 91 4.88 13.64 18.95
CA SER A 91 6.10 13.38 19.69
C SER A 91 6.67 12.03 19.25
N PHE A 92 7.89 12.04 18.72
CA PHE A 92 8.60 10.82 18.35
C PHE A 92 9.26 10.22 19.59
N ALA A 93 9.17 8.90 19.76
CA ALA A 93 10.07 8.21 20.67
C ALA A 93 11.42 8.07 19.96
N THR A 94 12.46 8.73 20.46
CA THR A 94 13.82 8.62 19.90
C THR A 94 14.41 7.22 20.10
N SER A 95 13.85 6.45 21.06
CA SER A 95 14.26 5.09 21.38
C SER A 95 13.04 4.18 21.44
N TYR A 96 13.13 3.03 20.80
CA TYR A 96 12.14 1.95 20.92
C TYR A 96 12.62 0.93 21.96
N ALA A 97 11.68 0.31 22.67
CA ALA A 97 11.99 -0.84 23.50
C ALA A 97 12.49 -1.98 22.61
N GLN A 98 13.56 -2.64 23.04
CA GLN A 98 14.10 -3.81 22.36
C GLN A 98 13.01 -4.90 22.26
N ALA A 99 12.74 -5.38 21.05
CA ALA A 99 11.66 -6.33 20.78
C ALA A 99 12.03 -7.78 21.12
N TYR A 100 13.31 -8.12 21.04
CA TYR A 100 13.88 -9.45 21.27
C TYR A 100 15.21 -9.30 21.98
N GLU A 101 15.51 -10.19 22.93
CA GLU A 101 16.79 -10.21 23.64
C GLU A 101 17.96 -10.45 22.68
N ASP A 102 17.79 -11.39 21.74
CA ASP A 102 18.79 -11.78 20.74
C ASP A 102 18.24 -11.69 19.30
N PRO A 103 19.11 -11.55 18.28
CA PRO A 103 18.71 -11.64 16.88
C PRO A 103 18.02 -12.98 16.57
N LEU A 104 16.86 -12.92 15.90
CA LEU A 104 16.17 -14.12 15.48
C LEU A 104 16.79 -14.67 14.18
N PRO A 105 16.99 -16.00 14.07
CA PRO A 105 17.49 -16.60 12.85
C PRO A 105 16.49 -16.44 11.71
N ILE A 106 17.01 -16.28 10.50
CA ILE A 106 16.22 -16.09 9.29
C ILE A 106 15.94 -17.46 8.65
N LYS A 107 14.75 -17.60 8.07
CA LYS A 107 14.40 -18.78 7.28
C LYS A 107 15.37 -19.02 6.13
N LYS A 108 15.71 -20.29 5.88
CA LYS A 108 16.63 -20.72 4.81
C LYS A 108 16.34 -20.13 3.44
N GLU A 109 15.08 -20.12 3.01
CA GLU A 109 14.74 -19.59 1.68
C GLU A 109 15.01 -18.08 1.60
N LYS A 110 14.62 -17.35 2.66
CA LYS A 110 14.85 -15.90 2.74
C LYS A 110 16.33 -15.57 2.79
N HIS A 111 17.11 -16.33 3.55
CA HIS A 111 18.56 -16.16 3.64
C HIS A 111 19.21 -16.34 2.26
N ARG A 112 18.89 -17.42 1.54
CA ARG A 112 19.40 -17.67 0.19
C ARG A 112 19.06 -16.54 -0.79
N ASP A 113 17.81 -16.10 -0.78
CA ASP A 113 17.37 -15.01 -1.67
C ASP A 113 18.10 -13.71 -1.32
N LEU A 114 18.32 -13.44 -0.03
CA LEU A 114 19.04 -12.26 0.45
C LEU A 114 20.52 -12.29 0.06
N MET A 115 21.19 -13.44 0.18
CA MET A 115 22.57 -13.64 -0.31
C MET A 115 22.68 -13.38 -1.82
N THR A 116 21.67 -13.79 -2.58
CA THR A 116 21.62 -13.51 -4.04
C THR A 116 21.51 -12.01 -4.32
N MET A 117 20.81 -11.27 -3.47
CA MET A 117 20.63 -9.82 -3.62
C MET A 117 21.83 -8.99 -3.18
N LEU A 118 22.80 -9.54 -2.43
CA LEU A 118 23.95 -8.81 -1.91
C LEU A 118 24.74 -8.07 -3.01
N MET A 119 24.84 -8.65 -4.21
CA MET A 119 25.53 -8.03 -5.34
C MET A 119 24.96 -6.67 -5.76
N TYR A 120 23.70 -6.38 -5.40
CA TYR A 120 23.01 -5.13 -5.70
C TYR A 120 22.96 -4.17 -4.51
N MET A 121 23.45 -4.58 -3.34
CA MET A 121 23.45 -3.77 -2.13
C MET A 121 24.74 -2.95 -1.98
N PRO A 122 24.69 -1.77 -1.32
CA PRO A 122 25.90 -1.01 -0.99
C PRO A 122 26.87 -1.83 -0.14
N ALA A 123 28.17 -1.71 -0.42
CA ALA A 123 29.21 -2.50 0.24
C ALA A 123 29.21 -2.33 1.76
N GLU A 124 28.83 -1.16 2.26
CA GLU A 124 28.75 -0.84 3.68
C GLU A 124 27.70 -1.67 4.41
N ALA A 125 26.63 -2.08 3.70
CA ALA A 125 25.52 -2.83 4.26
C ALA A 125 25.70 -4.35 4.12
N GLN A 126 26.55 -4.82 3.18
CA GLN A 126 26.72 -6.25 2.92
C GLN A 126 27.20 -7.03 4.16
N ALA A 127 28.15 -6.47 4.90
CA ALA A 127 28.70 -7.08 6.12
C ALA A 127 27.63 -7.36 7.20
N PHE A 128 26.61 -6.49 7.30
CA PHE A 128 25.51 -6.71 8.24
C PHE A 128 24.70 -7.96 7.85
N TYR A 129 24.43 -8.13 6.56
CA TYR A 129 23.58 -9.21 6.06
C TYR A 129 24.28 -10.56 6.04
N GLU A 130 25.60 -10.58 5.81
CA GLU A 130 26.43 -11.80 5.88
C GLU A 130 26.52 -12.36 7.31
N ALA A 131 26.39 -11.51 8.33
CA ALA A 131 26.44 -11.90 9.74
C ALA A 131 25.12 -12.47 10.28
N LEU A 132 24.06 -12.59 9.45
CA LEU A 132 22.75 -13.05 9.88
C LEU A 132 22.72 -14.58 10.02
N GLU A 133 22.27 -15.06 11.18
CA GLU A 133 22.09 -16.48 11.42
C GLU A 133 20.89 -17.03 10.64
N CYS A 134 21.04 -18.26 10.16
CA CYS A 134 20.01 -19.00 9.45
C CYS A 134 19.49 -20.15 10.32
N GLU A 135 18.20 -20.42 10.27
CA GLU A 135 17.62 -21.60 10.93
C GLU A 135 18.29 -22.89 10.42
N GLU A 136 18.54 -23.84 11.33
CA GLU A 136 19.15 -25.15 11.06
C GLU A 136 18.35 -26.05 10.11
#